data_AF-A0AAW2VD05-F1
#
_entry.id   AF-A0AAW2VD05-F1
#
_cell.length_a   1.000
_cell.length_b   1.000
_cell.length_c   1.000
_cell.angle_alpha   90.00
_cell.angle_beta   90.00
_cell.angle_gamma   90.00
#
_symmetry.space_group_name_H-M   'P 1'
#
loop_
_entity.id
_entity.type
_entity.pdbx_description
1 polymer ?
#
loop_
_entity_poly.entity_id
_entity_poly.type
_entity_poly.pdbx_seq_one_letter_code
_entity_poly.pdbx_strand_id
1 'polypeptide(L)'
;MGFLTNIWGFLQRAWTIAVHEPKKLMHCLKVGLALSLVSLFYYMRPLYQGVGGNAMWAVMTVVVVSEYTVGATLSKSVNRATGTFLAGALAVGVHWVATQSGEKLEPIILQASVFLLAAAATFSRFIPSIKARFDYGAMIFILTFSLVSVSGYRVQKLFKLAHDRLSTIAIGTSICILISMLVCPVWAGTELHNLIKNNMEKLSDSLDGCVAEYFGNDVKSNNTKSEASNKILQAYKCTLNSKATEESLANFARWEPAHGGFNFGHPWKEYLKVGASLRSCAYCVEALNGSSICSDAKVPDFLKAHFSKFCKRLSASSSAVMKELAVAISTMKKSSKIDVMVEEMRMQFKNLRMP
;
A
#
# COMPACT_ATOMS: atom_id res chain seq x y z
N MET A 1 33.89 19.45 -15.22
CA MET A 1 33.21 18.63 -16.25
C MET A 1 32.38 17.48 -15.66
N GLY A 2 32.93 16.62 -14.78
CA GLY A 2 32.23 15.42 -14.28
C GLY A 2 30.94 15.63 -13.47
N PHE A 3 30.78 16.77 -12.79
CA PHE A 3 29.58 17.07 -12.02
C PHE A 3 28.34 17.33 -12.90
N LEU A 4 28.52 18.08 -14.01
CA LEU A 4 27.44 18.39 -14.95
C LEU A 4 26.98 17.14 -15.73
N THR A 5 27.91 16.25 -16.10
CA THR A 5 27.57 14.98 -16.75
C THR A 5 26.83 14.04 -15.80
N ASN A 6 27.17 14.05 -14.50
CA ASN A 6 26.46 13.27 -13.49
C ASN A 6 25.04 13.80 -13.23
N ILE A 7 24.87 15.13 -13.20
CA ILE A 7 23.54 15.76 -13.11
C ILE A 7 22.70 15.41 -14.33
N TRP A 8 23.26 15.51 -15.53
CA TRP A 8 22.56 15.16 -16.76
C TRP A 8 22.12 13.70 -16.80
N GLY A 9 23.02 12.77 -16.41
CA GLY A 9 22.68 11.36 -16.29
C GLY A 9 21.58 11.08 -15.26
N PHE A 10 21.57 11.81 -14.14
CA PHE A 10 20.49 11.74 -13.15
C PHE A 10 19.16 12.25 -13.71
N LEU A 11 19.16 13.42 -14.36
CA LEU A 11 17.96 14.00 -14.98
C LEU A 11 17.38 13.09 -16.06
N GLN A 12 18.23 12.46 -16.87
CA GLN A 12 17.78 11.52 -17.90
C GLN A 12 17.12 10.28 -17.27
N ARG A 13 17.68 9.73 -16.19
CA ARG A 13 17.04 8.62 -15.45
C ARG A 13 15.72 9.04 -14.81
N ALA A 14 15.68 10.22 -14.18
CA ALA A 14 14.46 10.77 -13.59
C ALA A 14 13.37 10.99 -14.64
N TRP A 15 13.74 11.50 -15.82
CA TRP A 15 12.84 11.65 -16.97
C TRP A 15 12.29 10.30 -17.44
N THR A 16 13.15 9.29 -17.58
CA THR A 16 12.72 7.94 -17.94
C THR A 16 11.70 7.40 -16.92
N ILE A 17 11.95 7.54 -15.62
CA ILE A 17 11.00 7.11 -14.57
C ILE A 17 9.69 7.88 -14.68
N ALA A 18 9.75 9.20 -14.88
CA ALA A 18 8.58 10.05 -14.99
C ALA A 18 7.68 9.68 -16.18
N VAL A 19 8.28 9.34 -17.33
CA VAL A 19 7.55 8.88 -18.53
C VAL A 19 6.94 7.50 -18.33
N HIS A 20 7.64 6.57 -17.67
CA HIS A 20 7.13 5.21 -17.45
C HIS A 20 6.05 5.15 -16.35
N GLU A 21 6.07 6.07 -15.38
CA GLU A 21 5.15 6.09 -14.24
C GLU A 21 4.45 7.46 -14.08
N PRO A 22 3.57 7.84 -15.01
CA PRO A 22 2.98 9.18 -15.06
C PRO A 22 2.15 9.52 -13.81
N LYS A 23 1.57 8.51 -13.14
CA LYS A 23 0.84 8.69 -11.88
C LYS A 23 1.76 9.16 -10.74
N LYS A 24 3.01 8.68 -10.69
CA LYS A 24 3.99 9.10 -9.67
C LYS A 24 4.44 10.53 -9.93
N LEU A 25 4.69 10.91 -11.19
CA LEU A 25 4.97 12.29 -11.56
C LEU A 25 3.83 13.22 -11.13
N MET A 26 2.59 12.83 -11.43
CA MET A 26 1.40 13.59 -11.05
C MET A 26 1.30 13.75 -9.53
N HIS A 27 1.58 12.70 -8.76
CA HIS A 27 1.65 12.81 -7.30
C HIS A 27 2.70 13.83 -6.84
N CYS A 28 3.91 13.82 -7.39
CA CYS A 28 4.94 14.83 -7.06
C CYS A 28 4.45 16.26 -7.33
N LEU A 29 3.76 16.49 -8.46
CA LEU A 29 3.18 17.78 -8.79
C LEU A 29 2.07 18.19 -7.81
N LYS A 30 1.23 17.25 -7.36
CA LYS A 30 0.21 17.50 -6.33
C LYS A 30 0.83 17.96 -5.01
N VAL A 31 1.88 17.29 -4.56
CA VAL A 31 2.58 17.66 -3.32
C VAL A 31 3.19 19.05 -3.45
N GLY A 32 3.84 19.34 -4.58
CA GLY A 32 4.35 20.68 -4.87
C GLY A 32 3.25 21.75 -4.84
N LEU A 33 2.12 21.49 -5.51
CA LEU A 33 0.96 22.38 -5.52
C LEU A 33 0.39 22.60 -4.11
N ALA A 34 0.29 21.54 -3.30
CA ALA A 34 -0.18 21.62 -1.91
C ALA A 34 0.72 22.50 -1.05
N LEU A 35 2.04 22.34 -1.20
CA LEU A 35 3.03 23.16 -0.49
C LEU A 35 2.97 24.62 -0.94
N SER A 36 2.82 24.87 -2.24
CA SER A 36 2.66 26.23 -2.79
C SER A 36 1.39 26.90 -2.26
N LEU A 37 0.26 26.17 -2.24
CA LEU A 37 -1.01 26.70 -1.75
C LEU A 37 -0.99 26.97 -0.24
N VAL A 38 -0.44 26.06 0.55
CA VAL A 38 -0.24 26.31 2.00
C VAL A 38 0.67 27.51 2.22
N SER A 39 1.80 27.60 1.51
CA SER A 39 2.72 28.73 1.66
C SER A 39 2.07 30.05 1.29
N LEU A 40 1.33 30.09 0.17
CA LEU A 40 0.58 31.27 -0.27
C LEU A 40 -0.49 31.68 0.75
N PHE A 41 -1.19 30.70 1.32
CA PHE A 41 -2.19 30.93 2.38
C PHE A 41 -1.57 31.65 3.59
N TYR A 42 -0.31 31.34 3.94
CA TYR A 42 0.41 32.01 5.02
C TYR A 42 0.99 33.38 4.66
N TYR A 43 1.36 33.60 3.40
CA TYR A 43 1.85 34.91 2.97
C TYR A 43 0.75 35.99 2.95
N MET A 44 -0.53 35.60 2.95
CA MET A 44 -1.65 36.53 3.09
C MET A 44 -1.75 37.08 4.54
N ARG A 45 -1.31 38.34 4.72
CA ARG A 45 -1.19 39.08 6.00
C ARG A 45 -2.34 38.92 7.03
N PRO A 46 -3.64 38.94 6.64
CA PRO A 46 -4.74 38.83 7.61
C PRO A 46 -4.78 37.48 8.34
N LEU A 47 -4.31 36.41 7.69
CA LEU A 47 -4.36 35.04 8.21
C LEU A 47 -3.10 34.71 9.02
N TYR A 48 -1.94 35.27 8.66
CA TYR A 48 -0.71 35.14 9.46
C TYR A 48 -0.86 35.69 10.88
N GLN A 49 -1.59 36.80 11.05
CA GLN A 49 -1.87 37.38 12.36
C GLN A 49 -2.89 36.56 13.18
N GLY A 50 -3.81 35.84 12.52
CA GLY A 50 -4.84 35.02 13.17
C GLY A 50 -4.36 33.65 13.67
N VAL A 51 -3.38 33.03 13.02
CA VAL A 51 -2.91 31.65 13.34
C VAL A 51 -1.48 31.59 13.91
N GLY A 52 -0.93 32.76 14.27
CA GLY A 52 0.21 32.94 15.17
C GLY A 52 1.46 32.09 14.87
N GLY A 53 2.34 32.53 13.97
CA GLY A 53 3.74 32.04 13.83
C GLY A 53 3.97 30.54 13.57
N ASN A 54 2.94 29.70 13.63
CA ASN A 54 3.02 28.24 13.62
C ASN A 54 2.93 27.65 12.19
N ALA A 55 3.24 28.45 11.16
CA ALA A 55 3.20 28.06 9.75
C ALA A 55 3.99 26.78 9.44
N MET A 56 5.05 26.52 10.22
CA MET A 56 5.83 25.28 10.15
C MET A 56 4.95 24.03 10.29
N TRP A 57 3.93 24.03 11.15
CA TRP A 57 3.08 22.86 11.37
C TRP A 57 2.19 22.53 10.19
N ALA A 58 1.70 23.52 9.45
CA ALA A 58 0.92 23.30 8.24
C ALA A 58 1.80 22.76 7.10
N VAL A 59 2.97 23.34 6.88
CA VAL A 59 3.93 22.85 5.86
C VAL A 59 4.38 21.43 6.20
N MET A 60 4.78 21.16 7.45
CA MET A 60 5.09 19.80 7.91
C MET A 60 3.89 18.85 7.81
N THR A 61 2.66 19.36 7.91
CA THR A 61 1.46 18.54 7.69
C THR A 61 1.41 18.08 6.26
N VAL A 62 1.50 19.00 5.31
CA VAL A 62 1.47 18.68 3.88
C VAL A 62 2.51 17.64 3.52
N VAL A 63 3.76 17.84 3.95
CA VAL A 63 4.86 16.91 3.65
C VAL A 63 4.59 15.50 4.19
N VAL A 64 4.07 15.38 5.41
CA VAL A 64 4.00 14.07 6.08
C VAL A 64 2.69 13.31 5.80
N VAL A 65 1.59 14.02 5.52
CA VAL A 65 0.29 13.39 5.23
C VAL A 65 0.06 13.13 3.74
N SER A 66 0.77 13.83 2.86
CA SER A 66 0.66 13.58 1.42
C SER A 66 1.16 12.19 1.09
N GLU A 67 0.27 11.38 0.52
CA GLU A 67 0.55 10.00 0.14
C GLU A 67 0.14 9.75 -1.30
N TYR A 68 0.70 8.68 -1.88
CA TYR A 68 0.48 8.37 -3.30
C TYR A 68 -1.00 8.19 -3.64
N THR A 69 -1.77 7.57 -2.74
CA THR A 69 -3.22 7.35 -2.92
C THR A 69 -4.07 8.28 -2.07
N VAL A 70 -5.30 8.54 -2.51
CA VAL A 70 -6.28 9.35 -1.77
C VAL A 70 -6.59 8.72 -0.42
N GLY A 71 -6.86 7.40 -0.38
CA GLY A 71 -7.15 6.69 0.87
C GLY A 71 -6.00 6.74 1.89
N ALA A 72 -4.75 6.68 1.44
CA ALA A 72 -3.59 6.81 2.32
C ALA A 72 -3.46 8.24 2.87
N THR A 73 -3.70 9.25 2.03
CA THR A 73 -3.71 10.65 2.46
C THR A 73 -4.79 10.89 3.51
N LEU A 74 -6.03 10.44 3.25
CA LEU A 74 -7.15 10.53 4.18
C LEU A 74 -6.86 9.85 5.52
N SER A 75 -6.36 8.61 5.48
CA SER A 75 -5.99 7.84 6.67
C SER A 75 -4.92 8.57 7.50
N LYS A 76 -3.84 9.05 6.87
CA LYS A 76 -2.79 9.80 7.57
C LYS A 76 -3.29 11.12 8.13
N SER A 77 -4.11 11.85 7.38
CA SER A 77 -4.73 13.10 7.81
C SER A 77 -5.60 12.92 9.07
N VAL A 78 -6.48 11.91 9.08
CA VAL A 78 -7.31 11.58 10.25
C VAL A 78 -6.44 11.15 11.44
N ASN A 79 -5.42 10.33 11.19
CA ASN A 79 -4.46 9.91 12.21
C ASN A 79 -3.69 11.08 12.82
N ARG A 80 -3.27 12.06 12.00
CA ARG A 80 -2.59 13.26 12.48
C ARG A 80 -3.48 14.09 13.38
N ALA A 81 -4.69 14.39 12.90
CA ALA A 81 -5.65 15.21 13.65
C ALA A 81 -6.01 14.54 14.97
N THR A 82 -6.37 13.24 14.93
CA THR A 82 -6.73 12.47 16.13
C THR A 82 -5.56 12.34 17.10
N GLY A 83 -4.36 12.01 16.61
CA GLY A 83 -3.16 11.87 17.45
C GLY A 83 -2.77 13.17 18.15
N THR A 84 -2.77 14.30 17.43
CA THR A 84 -2.49 15.61 18.00
C THR A 84 -3.57 16.04 19.00
N PHE A 85 -4.84 15.83 18.67
CA PHE A 85 -5.96 16.17 19.56
C PHE A 85 -5.89 15.37 20.88
N LEU A 86 -5.75 14.04 20.80
CA LEU A 86 -5.64 13.18 21.98
C LEU A 86 -4.43 13.54 22.84
N ALA A 87 -3.29 13.80 22.21
CA ALA A 87 -2.08 14.21 22.92
C ALA A 87 -2.26 15.56 23.61
N GLY A 88 -2.85 16.55 22.93
CA GLY A 88 -3.12 17.86 23.51
C GLY A 88 -4.10 17.78 24.68
N ALA A 89 -5.20 17.04 24.52
CA ALA A 89 -6.21 16.86 25.56
C ALA A 89 -5.63 16.15 26.81
N LEU A 90 -4.89 15.06 26.62
CA LEU A 90 -4.23 14.36 27.72
C LEU A 90 -3.14 15.21 28.37
N ALA A 91 -2.37 15.97 27.60
CA ALA A 91 -1.35 16.85 28.17
C ALA A 91 -1.96 17.94 29.06
N VAL A 92 -3.10 18.52 28.66
CA VAL A 92 -3.85 19.47 29.50
C VAL A 92 -4.34 18.80 30.78
N GLY A 93 -4.91 17.59 30.68
CA GLY A 93 -5.38 16.85 31.85
C GLY A 93 -4.26 16.50 32.84
N VAL A 94 -3.14 15.98 32.33
CA VAL A 94 -1.96 15.65 33.14
C VAL A 94 -1.38 16.90 33.79
N HIS A 95 -1.25 18.00 33.05
CA HIS A 95 -0.74 19.26 33.60
C HIS A 95 -1.68 19.81 34.68
N TRP A 96 -3.00 19.71 34.49
CA TRP A 96 -3.97 20.13 35.50
C TRP A 96 -3.78 19.32 36.80
N VAL A 97 -3.69 17.99 36.73
CA VAL A 97 -3.42 17.13 37.89
C VAL A 97 -2.08 17.46 38.56
N ALA A 98 -1.03 17.68 37.75
CA ALA A 98 0.30 17.99 38.25
C ALA A 98 0.31 19.31 39.05
N THR A 99 -0.37 20.35 38.55
CA THR A 99 -0.47 21.64 39.26
C THR A 99 -1.25 21.58 40.57
N GLN A 100 -2.22 20.66 40.70
CA GLN A 100 -2.95 20.46 41.97
C GLN A 100 -2.13 19.68 43.01
N SER A 101 -1.05 19.03 42.60
CA SER A 101 -0.25 18.13 43.45
C SER A 101 0.91 18.83 44.18
N GLY A 102 1.09 20.14 43.96
CA GLY A 102 2.15 20.95 44.56
C GLY A 102 3.49 20.90 43.81
N GLU A 103 4.32 21.93 44.01
CA GLU A 103 5.52 22.21 43.18
C GLU A 103 6.58 21.09 43.19
N LYS A 104 6.68 20.32 44.28
CA LYS A 104 7.64 19.19 44.36
C LYS A 104 7.21 17.97 43.55
N LEU A 105 5.90 17.71 43.47
CA LEU A 105 5.36 16.53 42.79
C LEU A 105 5.03 16.80 41.32
N GLU A 106 4.77 18.06 40.95
CA GLU A 106 4.48 18.49 39.58
C GLU A 106 5.47 17.92 38.53
N PRO A 107 6.80 18.13 38.64
CA PRO A 107 7.74 17.62 37.63
C PRO A 107 7.81 16.09 37.62
N ILE A 108 7.61 15.44 38.77
CA ILE A 108 7.61 13.97 38.89
C ILE A 108 6.41 13.38 38.15
N ILE A 109 5.22 13.97 38.34
CA ILE A 109 3.98 13.55 37.68
C ILE A 109 4.07 13.75 36.16
N LEU A 110 4.55 14.92 35.72
CA LEU A 110 4.74 15.20 34.29
C LEU A 110 5.69 14.19 33.65
N GLN A 111 6.85 13.94 34.27
CA GLN A 111 7.86 13.03 33.74
C GLN A 111 7.38 11.57 33.75
N ALA A 112 6.74 11.12 34.84
CA ALA A 112 6.15 9.79 34.92
C ALA A 112 5.05 9.59 33.86
N SER A 113 4.23 10.61 33.60
CA SER A 113 3.18 10.56 32.58
C SER A 113 3.76 10.46 31.17
N VAL A 114 4.80 11.22 30.85
CA VAL A 114 5.54 11.10 29.57
C VAL A 114 6.09 9.70 29.41
N PHE A 115 6.76 9.16 30.43
CA PHE A 115 7.28 7.80 30.40
C PHE A 115 6.18 6.76 30.13
N LEU A 116 5.10 6.78 30.92
CA LEU A 116 4.03 5.79 30.84
C LEU A 116 3.26 5.87 29.51
N LEU A 117 2.85 7.07 29.10
CA LEU A 117 2.06 7.24 27.87
C LEU A 117 2.91 7.02 26.62
N ALA A 118 4.18 7.43 26.60
CA ALA A 118 5.07 7.13 25.48
C ALA A 118 5.37 5.63 25.39
N ALA A 119 5.61 4.95 26.51
CA ALA A 119 5.81 3.51 26.55
C ALA A 119 4.56 2.76 26.08
N ALA A 120 3.38 3.12 26.59
CA ALA A 120 2.10 2.50 26.20
C ALA A 120 1.78 2.72 24.71
N ALA A 121 1.94 3.95 24.21
CA ALA A 121 1.74 4.27 22.80
C ALA A 121 2.76 3.53 21.92
N THR A 122 4.02 3.43 22.34
CA THR A 122 5.05 2.68 21.61
C THR A 122 4.73 1.18 21.58
N PHE A 123 4.31 0.62 22.72
CA PHE A 123 3.92 -0.78 22.82
C PHE A 123 2.72 -1.11 21.90
N SER A 124 1.73 -0.21 21.84
CA SER A 124 0.56 -0.38 20.98
C SER A 124 0.93 -0.54 19.50
N ARG A 125 2.06 0.02 19.05
CA ARG A 125 2.56 -0.10 17.67
C ARG A 125 3.07 -1.49 17.32
N PHE A 126 3.34 -2.35 18.30
CA PHE A 126 3.67 -3.76 18.04
C PHE A 126 2.43 -4.61 17.77
N ILE A 127 1.23 -4.12 18.13
CA ILE A 127 -0.03 -4.82 17.87
C ILE A 127 -0.39 -4.65 16.39
N PRO A 128 -0.45 -5.73 15.57
CA PRO A 128 -0.62 -5.61 14.11
C PRO A 128 -1.85 -4.83 13.67
N SER A 129 -2.97 -4.98 14.37
CA SER A 129 -4.23 -4.28 14.06
C SER A 129 -4.14 -2.76 14.29
N ILE A 130 -3.39 -2.34 15.31
CA ILE A 130 -3.12 -0.93 15.59
C ILE A 130 -2.07 -0.42 14.60
N LYS A 131 -0.97 -1.15 14.41
CA LYS A 131 0.12 -0.77 13.49
C LYS A 131 -0.40 -0.51 12.07
N ALA A 132 -1.25 -1.40 11.55
CA ALA A 132 -1.78 -1.27 10.21
C ALA A 132 -2.65 -0.01 9.99
N ARG A 133 -3.20 0.58 11.06
CA ARG A 133 -4.19 1.67 10.96
C ARG A 133 -3.76 2.97 11.59
N PHE A 134 -3.03 2.92 12.70
CA PHE A 134 -2.80 4.04 13.60
C PHE A 134 -1.31 4.24 13.93
N ASP A 135 -0.37 3.52 13.30
CA ASP A 135 1.08 3.66 13.59
C ASP A 135 1.55 5.12 13.48
N TYR A 136 1.12 5.81 12.42
CA TYR A 136 1.40 7.23 12.25
C TYR A 136 0.75 8.09 13.35
N GLY A 137 -0.51 7.81 13.71
CA GLY A 137 -1.21 8.51 14.78
C GLY A 137 -0.55 8.34 16.14
N ALA A 138 -0.07 7.13 16.46
CA ALA A 138 0.67 6.82 17.68
C ALA A 138 2.01 7.59 17.73
N MET A 139 2.74 7.68 16.60
CA MET A 139 3.95 8.51 16.53
C MET A 139 3.66 9.99 16.76
N ILE A 140 2.61 10.53 16.11
CA ILE A 140 2.20 11.93 16.30
C ILE A 140 1.72 12.18 17.74
N PHE A 141 1.03 11.22 18.34
CA PHE A 141 0.61 11.28 19.73
C PHE A 141 1.83 11.40 20.66
N ILE A 142 2.80 10.48 20.55
CA ILE A 142 4.03 10.49 21.36
C ILE A 142 4.78 11.82 21.18
N LEU A 143 5.00 12.25 19.94
CA LEU A 143 5.72 13.48 19.63
C LEU A 143 5.02 14.71 20.24
N THR A 144 3.70 14.80 20.05
CA THR A 144 2.91 15.94 20.51
C THR A 144 2.85 15.97 22.03
N PHE A 145 2.54 14.83 22.66
CA PHE A 145 2.42 14.73 24.11
C PHE A 145 3.75 15.09 24.79
N SER A 146 4.86 14.48 24.36
CA SER A 146 6.18 14.75 24.90
C SER A 146 6.59 16.22 24.72
N LEU A 147 6.35 16.81 23.54
CA LEU A 147 6.69 18.22 23.31
C LEU A 147 5.88 19.13 24.24
N VAL A 148 4.57 18.89 24.36
CA VAL A 148 3.68 19.71 25.19
C VAL A 148 4.04 19.58 26.68
N SER A 149 4.28 18.35 27.17
CA SER A 149 4.62 18.08 28.57
C SER A 149 5.99 18.61 28.97
N VAL A 150 6.99 18.56 28.08
CA VAL A 150 8.37 19.04 28.38
C VAL A 150 8.47 20.57 28.28
N SER A 151 7.61 21.24 27.49
CA SER A 151 7.73 22.68 27.24
C SER A 151 7.28 23.58 28.41
N GLY A 152 6.81 23.02 29.54
CA GLY A 152 6.57 23.77 30.80
C GLY A 152 5.61 24.96 30.72
N TYR A 153 4.70 24.99 29.74
CA TYR A 153 3.81 26.12 29.53
C TYR A 153 2.65 26.15 30.54
N ARG A 154 2.32 27.33 31.09
CA ARG A 154 1.08 27.55 31.86
C ARG A 154 -0.16 27.14 31.05
N VAL A 155 -1.17 26.56 31.72
CA VAL A 155 -2.39 25.98 31.10
C VAL A 155 -3.08 26.90 30.07
N GLN A 156 -3.22 28.21 30.32
CA GLN A 156 -3.82 29.12 29.33
C GLN A 156 -2.99 29.28 28.05
N LYS A 157 -1.65 29.24 28.15
CA LYS A 157 -0.76 29.28 26.97
C LYS A 157 -0.78 27.95 26.23
N LEU A 158 -0.93 26.84 26.94
CA LEU A 158 -1.08 25.50 26.37
C LEU A 158 -2.34 25.37 25.52
N PHE A 159 -3.48 25.85 26.02
CA PHE A 159 -4.75 25.79 25.27
C PHE A 159 -4.67 26.57 23.96
N LYS A 160 -4.14 27.81 24.01
CA LYS A 160 -3.95 28.64 22.81
C LYS A 160 -2.98 27.97 21.82
N LEU A 161 -1.85 27.45 22.29
CA LEU A 161 -0.88 26.76 21.45
C LEU A 161 -1.46 25.49 20.80
N ALA A 162 -2.23 24.70 21.55
CA ALA A 162 -2.88 23.50 21.06
C ALA A 162 -3.96 23.84 20.01
N HIS A 163 -4.74 24.88 20.24
CA HIS A 163 -5.74 25.37 19.29
C HIS A 163 -5.08 25.84 17.99
N ASP A 164 -4.05 26.67 18.07
CA ASP A 164 -3.32 27.16 16.90
C ASP A 164 -2.70 25.99 16.11
N ARG A 165 -2.10 25.01 16.79
CA ARG A 165 -1.57 23.79 16.14
C ARG A 165 -2.65 22.97 15.48
N LEU A 166 -3.77 22.74 16.15
CA LEU A 166 -4.87 21.96 15.58
C LEU A 166 -5.46 22.66 14.34
N SER A 167 -5.63 23.98 14.40
CA SER A 167 -6.12 24.81 13.28
C SER A 167 -5.17 24.77 12.08
N THR A 168 -3.86 24.98 12.31
CA THR A 168 -2.85 24.90 11.23
C THR A 168 -2.75 23.49 10.61
N ILE A 169 -2.86 22.43 11.42
CA ILE A 169 -2.91 21.04 10.94
C ILE A 169 -4.20 20.81 10.14
N ALA A 170 -5.34 21.35 10.58
CA ALA A 170 -6.61 21.21 9.87
C ALA A 170 -6.56 21.90 8.49
N ILE A 171 -5.97 23.09 8.39
CA ILE A 171 -5.78 23.81 7.13
C ILE A 171 -4.89 22.99 6.18
N GLY A 172 -3.70 22.57 6.64
CA GLY A 172 -2.77 21.78 5.81
C GLY A 172 -3.37 20.45 5.37
N THR A 173 -4.10 19.78 6.27
CA THR A 173 -4.83 18.54 5.98
C THR A 173 -5.92 18.76 4.94
N SER A 174 -6.70 19.83 5.07
CA SER A 174 -7.80 20.14 4.13
C SER A 174 -7.26 20.39 2.73
N ILE A 175 -6.19 21.17 2.61
CA ILE A 175 -5.54 21.43 1.32
C ILE A 175 -5.00 20.14 0.69
N CYS A 176 -4.33 19.28 1.47
CA CYS A 176 -3.87 17.98 0.99
C CYS A 176 -5.00 17.10 0.48
N ILE A 177 -6.09 16.96 1.24
CA ILE A 177 -7.23 16.13 0.85
C ILE A 177 -7.86 16.66 -0.43
N LEU A 178 -8.11 17.97 -0.51
CA LEU A 178 -8.70 18.62 -1.67
C LEU A 178 -7.85 18.39 -2.93
N ILE A 179 -6.55 18.62 -2.86
CA ILE A 179 -5.67 18.44 -4.02
C ILE A 179 -5.58 16.96 -4.41
N SER A 180 -5.44 16.06 -3.45
CA SER A 180 -5.39 14.62 -3.72
C SER A 180 -6.66 14.10 -4.41
N MET A 181 -7.83 14.64 -4.05
CA MET A 181 -9.12 14.27 -4.64
C MET A 181 -9.39 14.94 -5.99
N LEU A 182 -9.05 16.23 -6.14
CA LEU A 182 -9.45 17.03 -7.31
C LEU A 182 -8.45 16.94 -8.47
N VAL A 183 -7.15 16.80 -8.18
CA VAL A 183 -6.10 16.77 -9.21
C VAL A 183 -5.77 15.31 -9.50
N CYS A 184 -6.25 14.76 -10.62
CA CYS A 184 -5.93 13.41 -11.13
C CYS A 184 -5.89 12.32 -10.03
N PRO A 185 -6.99 12.03 -9.32
CA PRO A 185 -6.99 11.20 -8.13
C PRO A 185 -6.45 9.79 -8.41
N VAL A 186 -5.63 9.28 -7.50
CA VAL A 186 -5.13 7.90 -7.53
C VAL A 186 -5.78 7.16 -6.36
N TRP A 187 -6.67 6.23 -6.67
CA TRP A 187 -7.45 5.50 -5.68
C TRP A 187 -6.78 4.16 -5.33
N ALA A 188 -6.58 3.90 -4.05
CA ALA A 188 -6.05 2.64 -3.54
C ALA A 188 -6.93 1.45 -3.94
N GLY A 189 -8.26 1.63 -3.93
CA GLY A 189 -9.19 0.59 -4.38
C GLY A 189 -8.99 0.19 -5.84
N THR A 190 -8.78 1.19 -6.71
CA THR A 190 -8.50 0.97 -8.14
C THR A 190 -7.13 0.31 -8.36
N GLU A 191 -6.10 0.72 -7.61
CA GLU A 191 -4.79 0.09 -7.68
C GLU A 191 -4.83 -1.37 -7.19
N LEU A 192 -5.55 -1.68 -6.10
CA LEU A 192 -5.74 -3.05 -5.62
C LEU A 192 -6.45 -3.91 -6.67
N HIS A 193 -7.48 -3.37 -7.28
CA HIS A 193 -8.25 -4.05 -8.32
C HIS A 193 -7.38 -4.42 -9.52
N ASN A 194 -6.62 -3.45 -10.04
CA ASN A 194 -5.70 -3.66 -11.15
C ASN A 194 -4.56 -4.63 -10.76
N LEU A 195 -4.06 -4.57 -9.52
CA LEU A 195 -3.04 -5.48 -9.03
C LEU A 195 -3.52 -6.93 -9.05
N ILE A 196 -4.73 -7.19 -8.52
CA ILE A 196 -5.30 -8.54 -8.51
C ILE A 196 -5.53 -9.05 -9.94
N LYS A 197 -6.09 -8.24 -10.83
CA LYS A 197 -6.25 -8.58 -12.25
C LYS A 197 -4.92 -8.96 -12.89
N ASN A 198 -3.91 -8.10 -12.78
CA ASN A 198 -2.60 -8.31 -13.39
C ASN A 198 -1.89 -9.55 -12.81
N ASN A 199 -2.06 -9.81 -11.52
CA ASN A 199 -1.53 -11.01 -10.87
C ASN A 199 -2.17 -12.28 -11.42
N MET A 200 -3.48 -12.27 -11.72
CA MET A 200 -4.15 -13.41 -12.37
C MET A 200 -3.61 -13.67 -13.77
N GLU A 201 -3.50 -12.63 -14.60
CA GLU A 201 -3.01 -12.74 -15.97
C GLU A 201 -1.57 -13.25 -16.02
N LYS A 202 -0.67 -12.64 -15.24
CA LYS A 202 0.73 -13.06 -15.15
C LYS A 202 0.89 -14.48 -14.62
N LEU A 203 0.10 -14.87 -13.62
CA LEU A 203 0.15 -16.21 -13.07
C LEU A 203 -0.35 -17.25 -14.09
N SER A 204 -1.38 -16.93 -14.86
CA SER A 204 -1.85 -17.77 -15.96
C SER A 204 -0.77 -17.93 -17.04
N ASP A 205 -0.15 -16.83 -17.48
CA ASP A 205 0.89 -16.89 -18.53
C ASP A 205 2.13 -17.66 -18.05
N SER A 206 2.53 -17.48 -16.78
CA SER A 206 3.60 -18.28 -16.17
C SER A 206 3.25 -19.75 -16.06
N LEU A 207 2.01 -20.11 -15.70
CA LEU A 207 1.58 -21.51 -15.63
C LEU A 207 1.72 -22.20 -16.99
N ASP A 208 1.20 -21.59 -18.06
CA ASP A 208 1.32 -22.12 -19.41
C ASP A 208 2.79 -22.23 -19.84
N GLY A 209 3.60 -21.19 -19.55
CA GLY A 209 5.03 -21.16 -19.85
C GLY A 209 5.82 -22.26 -19.16
N CYS A 210 5.61 -22.46 -17.85
CA CYS A 210 6.32 -23.48 -17.07
C CYS A 210 5.93 -24.90 -17.49
N VAL A 211 4.65 -25.17 -17.81
CA VAL A 211 4.23 -26.50 -18.29
C VAL A 211 4.78 -26.76 -19.69
N ALA A 212 4.76 -25.76 -20.58
CA ALA A 212 5.33 -25.88 -21.91
C ALA A 212 6.84 -26.15 -21.87
N GLU A 213 7.57 -25.49 -20.96
CA GLU A 213 9.00 -25.72 -20.75
C GLU A 213 9.26 -27.11 -20.15
N TYR A 214 8.56 -27.47 -19.08
CA TYR A 214 8.75 -28.76 -18.41
C TYR A 214 8.55 -29.93 -19.36
N PHE A 215 7.49 -29.89 -20.20
CA PHE A 215 7.16 -30.93 -21.17
C PHE A 215 7.61 -30.62 -22.62
N GLY A 216 8.52 -29.66 -22.80
CA GLY A 216 9.15 -29.36 -24.09
C GLY A 216 10.15 -30.45 -24.45
N ASN A 217 10.22 -30.82 -25.73
CA ASN A 217 11.19 -31.80 -26.21
C ASN A 217 12.61 -31.22 -26.19
N ASP A 218 13.54 -32.02 -25.71
CA ASP A 218 14.98 -31.76 -25.57
C ASP A 218 15.68 -31.62 -26.94
N VAL A 219 15.38 -30.57 -27.70
CA VAL A 219 16.24 -30.13 -28.80
C VAL A 219 17.06 -28.96 -28.29
N LYS A 220 18.24 -29.29 -27.74
CA LYS A 220 19.40 -28.41 -27.54
C LYS A 220 19.15 -26.93 -27.88
N SER A 221 18.56 -26.19 -26.94
CA SER A 221 18.66 -24.73 -26.90
C SER A 221 19.29 -24.33 -25.56
N ASN A 222 20.43 -24.93 -25.25
CA ASN A 222 21.35 -24.32 -24.30
C ASN A 222 21.90 -23.04 -24.95
N ASN A 223 21.59 -21.92 -24.30
CA ASN A 223 22.29 -20.63 -24.33
C ASN A 223 21.70 -19.44 -25.10
N THR A 224 20.39 -19.40 -25.40
CA THR A 224 19.74 -18.10 -25.68
C THR A 224 18.23 -18.15 -25.44
N LYS A 225 17.81 -18.41 -24.20
CA LYS A 225 16.44 -18.00 -23.82
C LYS A 225 16.38 -16.48 -23.92
N SER A 226 15.50 -15.96 -24.78
CA SER A 226 15.23 -14.53 -24.82
C SER A 226 14.86 -14.05 -23.42
N GLU A 227 15.42 -12.92 -23.00
CA GLU A 227 15.14 -12.29 -21.71
C GLU A 227 13.62 -12.14 -21.47
N ALA A 228 12.85 -11.93 -22.54
CA ALA A 228 11.40 -11.86 -22.50
C ALA A 228 10.72 -13.18 -22.08
N SER A 229 11.22 -14.33 -22.55
CA SER A 229 10.67 -15.64 -22.19
C SER A 229 10.91 -15.96 -20.71
N ASN A 230 12.13 -15.73 -20.23
CA ASN A 230 12.46 -15.89 -18.81
C ASN A 230 11.63 -14.96 -17.91
N LYS A 231 11.36 -13.73 -18.36
CA LYS A 231 10.48 -12.78 -17.66
C LYS A 231 9.04 -13.29 -17.56
N ILE A 232 8.50 -13.92 -18.60
CA ILE A 232 7.14 -14.50 -18.59
C ILE A 232 7.07 -15.72 -17.66
N LEU A 233 8.05 -16.62 -17.72
CA LEU A 233 8.09 -17.80 -16.85
C LEU A 233 8.14 -17.41 -15.37
N GLN A 234 8.83 -16.33 -15.01
CA GLN A 234 8.95 -15.88 -13.62
C GLN A 234 7.93 -14.79 -13.24
N ALA A 235 6.98 -14.46 -14.11
CA ALA A 235 6.02 -13.38 -13.86
C ALA A 235 5.14 -13.65 -12.62
N TYR A 236 4.84 -14.91 -12.30
CA TYR A 236 4.12 -15.32 -11.09
C TYR A 236 4.76 -14.83 -9.77
N LYS A 237 6.07 -14.51 -9.76
CA LYS A 237 6.77 -14.00 -8.57
C LYS A 237 6.21 -12.65 -8.10
N CYS A 238 5.58 -11.87 -8.98
CA CYS A 238 4.91 -10.64 -8.53
C CYS A 238 3.73 -10.94 -7.60
N THR A 239 3.01 -12.05 -7.86
CA THR A 239 1.92 -12.54 -7.01
C THR A 239 2.45 -13.05 -5.67
N LEU A 240 3.58 -13.77 -5.64
CA LEU A 240 4.18 -14.23 -4.37
C LEU A 240 4.55 -13.06 -3.45
N ASN A 241 5.05 -11.96 -4.03
CA ASN A 241 5.51 -10.80 -3.30
C ASN A 241 4.43 -9.73 -3.05
N SER A 242 3.19 -9.91 -3.53
CA SER A 242 2.16 -8.86 -3.48
C SER A 242 1.44 -8.72 -2.14
N LYS A 243 1.56 -9.68 -1.21
CA LYS A 243 0.77 -9.72 0.04
C LYS A 243 0.77 -8.39 0.82
N ALA A 244 1.94 -7.81 1.06
CA ALA A 244 2.05 -6.57 1.83
C ALA A 244 1.41 -5.38 1.09
N THR A 245 1.55 -5.32 -0.24
CA THR A 245 0.93 -4.31 -1.09
C THR A 245 -0.59 -4.47 -1.12
N GLU A 246 -1.09 -5.70 -1.24
CA GLU A 246 -2.53 -6.01 -1.21
C GLU A 246 -3.17 -5.57 0.11
N GLU A 247 -2.57 -5.95 1.24
CA GLU A 247 -3.05 -5.59 2.59
C GLU A 247 -3.03 -4.07 2.81
N SER A 248 -1.96 -3.39 2.37
CA SER A 248 -1.82 -1.94 2.44
C SER A 248 -2.90 -1.22 1.62
N LEU A 249 -3.06 -1.58 0.34
CA LEU A 249 -4.06 -0.97 -0.53
C LEU A 249 -5.49 -1.24 -0.04
N ALA A 250 -5.79 -2.45 0.42
CA ALA A 250 -7.10 -2.78 0.99
C ALA A 250 -7.40 -1.98 2.25
N ASN A 251 -6.40 -1.71 3.10
CA ASN A 251 -6.57 -0.87 4.27
C ASN A 251 -6.85 0.59 3.89
N PHE A 252 -6.14 1.13 2.89
CA PHE A 252 -6.34 2.51 2.42
C PHE A 252 -7.65 2.69 1.66
N ALA A 253 -8.07 1.72 0.86
CA ALA A 253 -9.30 1.79 0.06
C ALA A 253 -10.57 1.93 0.92
N ARG A 254 -10.53 1.52 2.20
CA ARG A 254 -11.64 1.69 3.16
C ARG A 254 -11.87 3.14 3.59
N TRP A 255 -10.86 3.99 3.45
CA TRP A 255 -10.95 5.41 3.77
C TRP A 255 -11.49 6.23 2.61
N GLU A 256 -11.57 5.64 1.42
CA GLU A 256 -11.95 6.35 0.21
C GLU A 256 -13.47 6.55 0.13
N PRO A 257 -13.96 7.72 -0.34
CA PRO A 257 -15.34 7.87 -0.75
C PRO A 257 -15.66 6.93 -1.93
N ALA A 258 -16.94 6.81 -2.27
CA ALA A 258 -17.36 6.11 -3.48
C ALA A 258 -16.69 6.73 -4.72
N HIS A 259 -16.14 5.89 -5.60
CA HIS A 259 -15.41 6.32 -6.79
C HIS A 259 -15.41 5.23 -7.87
N GLY A 260 -15.48 5.65 -9.14
CA GLY A 260 -15.50 4.71 -10.27
C GLY A 260 -16.67 3.71 -10.15
N GLY A 261 -16.35 2.41 -10.22
CA GLY A 261 -17.30 1.32 -10.00
C GLY A 261 -17.43 0.86 -8.54
N PHE A 262 -16.76 1.53 -7.60
CA PHE A 262 -16.70 1.13 -6.19
C PHE A 262 -17.60 2.00 -5.31
N ASN A 263 -18.56 1.36 -4.66
CA ASN A 263 -19.40 2.02 -3.66
C ASN A 263 -18.67 2.23 -2.34
N PHE A 264 -19.17 3.15 -1.52
CA PHE A 264 -18.68 3.30 -0.16
C PHE A 264 -18.85 2.00 0.63
N GLY A 265 -17.83 1.61 1.39
CA GLY A 265 -17.85 0.33 2.12
C GLY A 265 -17.71 -0.91 1.25
N HIS A 266 -17.17 -0.79 0.02
CA HIS A 266 -16.89 -1.93 -0.87
C HIS A 266 -16.14 -3.07 -0.12
N PRO A 267 -16.42 -4.35 -0.43
CA PRO A 267 -15.89 -5.49 0.32
C PRO A 267 -14.41 -5.80 -0.02
N TRP A 268 -13.50 -4.88 0.30
CA TRP A 268 -12.05 -4.99 0.04
C TRP A 268 -11.40 -6.23 0.67
N LYS A 269 -12.00 -6.83 1.70
CA LYS A 269 -11.53 -8.07 2.31
C LYS A 269 -11.61 -9.27 1.35
N GLU A 270 -12.57 -9.27 0.42
CA GLU A 270 -12.69 -10.35 -0.56
C GLU A 270 -11.52 -10.34 -1.55
N TYR A 271 -10.99 -9.17 -1.91
CA TYR A 271 -9.76 -9.06 -2.72
C TYR A 271 -8.57 -9.71 -2.04
N LEU A 272 -8.45 -9.61 -0.70
CA LEU A 272 -7.38 -10.26 0.05
C LEU A 272 -7.52 -11.79 0.06
N LYS A 273 -8.76 -12.31 0.09
CA LYS A 273 -8.99 -13.76 -0.04
C LYS A 273 -8.62 -14.26 -1.43
N VAL A 274 -9.00 -13.51 -2.47
CA VAL A 274 -8.62 -13.81 -3.85
C VAL A 274 -7.09 -13.79 -4.00
N GLY A 275 -6.42 -12.75 -3.51
CA GLY A 275 -4.96 -12.66 -3.50
C GLY A 275 -4.30 -13.83 -2.75
N ALA A 276 -4.90 -14.30 -1.65
CA ALA A 276 -4.43 -15.50 -0.96
C ALA A 276 -4.53 -16.77 -1.80
N SER A 277 -5.67 -16.99 -2.48
CA SER A 277 -5.83 -18.10 -3.41
C SER A 277 -4.85 -18.04 -4.58
N LEU A 278 -4.63 -16.85 -5.16
CA LEU A 278 -3.66 -16.67 -6.23
C LEU A 278 -2.23 -16.97 -5.77
N ARG A 279 -1.85 -16.57 -4.55
CA ARG A 279 -0.55 -16.93 -3.98
C ARG A 279 -0.40 -18.43 -3.78
N SER A 280 -1.44 -19.12 -3.32
CA SER A 280 -1.43 -20.59 -3.23
C SER A 280 -1.17 -21.23 -4.60
N CYS A 281 -1.83 -20.76 -5.66
CA CYS A 281 -1.56 -21.20 -7.03
C CYS A 281 -0.12 -20.86 -7.48
N ALA A 282 0.37 -19.66 -7.15
CA ALA A 282 1.72 -19.23 -7.49
C ALA A 282 2.80 -20.10 -6.83
N TYR A 283 2.60 -20.60 -5.61
CA TYR A 283 3.51 -21.57 -4.99
C TYR A 283 3.57 -22.89 -5.77
N CYS A 284 2.44 -23.36 -6.32
CA CYS A 284 2.43 -24.54 -7.18
C CYS A 284 3.21 -24.30 -8.49
N VAL A 285 3.07 -23.11 -9.08
CA VAL A 285 3.83 -22.72 -10.27
C VAL A 285 5.33 -22.58 -9.97
N GLU A 286 5.71 -22.02 -8.82
CA GLU A 286 7.11 -21.97 -8.36
C GLU A 286 7.70 -23.39 -8.24
N ALA A 287 6.97 -24.33 -7.65
CA ALA A 287 7.41 -25.72 -7.53
C ALA A 287 7.59 -26.40 -8.90
N LEU A 288 6.69 -26.12 -9.85
CA LEU A 288 6.80 -26.61 -11.23
C LEU A 288 8.02 -26.02 -11.95
N ASN A 289 8.23 -24.71 -11.81
CA ASN A 289 9.37 -24.00 -12.38
C ASN A 289 10.70 -24.46 -11.75
N GLY A 290 10.73 -24.72 -10.44
CA GLY A 290 11.90 -25.32 -9.79
C GLY A 290 12.19 -26.73 -10.31
N SER A 291 11.14 -27.52 -10.58
CA SER A 291 11.26 -28.88 -11.11
C SER A 291 11.73 -28.93 -12.57
N SER A 292 11.47 -27.90 -13.38
CA SER A 292 12.04 -27.79 -14.74
C SER A 292 13.53 -27.42 -14.72
N ILE A 293 13.98 -26.71 -13.68
CA ILE A 293 15.37 -26.24 -13.53
C ILE A 293 16.28 -27.28 -12.86
N CYS A 294 15.81 -27.98 -11.82
CA CYS A 294 16.61 -28.92 -11.01
C CYS A 294 16.62 -30.37 -11.54
N SER A 295 16.77 -30.58 -12.86
CA SER A 295 16.73 -31.88 -13.53
C SER A 295 17.90 -32.85 -13.19
N ASP A 296 18.28 -33.02 -11.92
CA ASP A 296 19.23 -34.04 -11.46
C ASP A 296 18.56 -35.39 -11.12
N ALA A 297 17.25 -35.41 -10.90
CA ALA A 297 16.46 -36.64 -10.77
C ALA A 297 15.50 -36.76 -11.97
N LYS A 298 15.96 -37.39 -13.06
CA LYS A 298 15.18 -37.53 -14.29
C LYS A 298 13.96 -38.44 -14.06
N VAL A 299 12.77 -37.85 -14.06
CA VAL A 299 11.52 -38.59 -14.28
C VAL A 299 11.69 -39.34 -15.61
N PRO A 300 11.42 -40.66 -15.66
CA PRO A 300 11.52 -41.43 -16.90
C PRO A 300 10.76 -40.78 -18.06
N ASP A 301 11.38 -40.71 -19.24
CA ASP A 301 10.82 -40.04 -20.41
C ASP A 301 9.45 -40.60 -20.82
N PHE A 302 9.21 -41.90 -20.58
CA PHE A 302 7.91 -42.51 -20.85
C PHE A 302 6.79 -41.94 -19.97
N LEU A 303 7.06 -41.67 -18.68
CA LEU A 303 6.09 -41.03 -17.78
C LEU A 303 5.88 -39.57 -18.18
N LYS A 304 6.96 -38.88 -18.53
CA LYS A 304 6.90 -37.50 -19.02
C LYS A 304 6.04 -37.39 -20.28
N ALA A 305 6.21 -38.31 -21.24
CA ALA A 305 5.41 -38.38 -22.46
C ALA A 305 3.94 -38.72 -22.16
N HIS A 306 3.70 -39.69 -21.26
CA HIS A 306 2.36 -40.11 -20.84
C HIS A 306 1.56 -38.94 -20.23
N PHE A 307 2.16 -38.19 -19.31
CA PHE A 307 1.50 -37.09 -18.63
C PHE A 307 1.53 -35.77 -19.40
N SER A 308 2.42 -35.60 -20.39
CA SER A 308 2.59 -34.35 -21.15
C SER A 308 1.28 -33.83 -21.74
N LYS A 309 0.55 -34.67 -22.49
CA LYS A 309 -0.72 -34.28 -23.11
C LYS A 309 -1.75 -33.89 -22.06
N PHE A 310 -1.79 -34.62 -20.94
CA PHE A 310 -2.71 -34.37 -19.85
C PHE A 310 -2.42 -33.04 -19.15
N CYS A 311 -1.18 -32.85 -18.69
CA CYS A 311 -0.76 -31.67 -17.95
C CYS A 311 -0.89 -30.40 -18.80
N LYS A 312 -0.54 -30.46 -20.10
CA LYS A 312 -0.75 -29.33 -21.03
C LYS A 312 -2.23 -28.95 -21.16
N ARG A 313 -3.12 -29.94 -21.24
CA ARG A 313 -4.57 -29.67 -21.32
C ARG A 313 -5.13 -29.10 -20.02
N LEU A 314 -4.72 -29.65 -18.88
CA LEU A 314 -5.14 -29.17 -17.56
C LEU A 314 -4.61 -27.76 -17.29
N SER A 315 -3.36 -27.46 -17.67
CA SER A 315 -2.78 -26.12 -17.52
C SER A 315 -3.50 -25.11 -18.39
N ALA A 316 -3.74 -25.43 -19.67
CA ALA A 316 -4.48 -24.57 -20.57
C ALA A 316 -5.89 -24.25 -20.05
N SER A 317 -6.59 -25.25 -19.49
CA SER A 317 -7.93 -25.05 -18.89
C SER A 317 -7.86 -24.19 -17.63
N SER A 318 -6.88 -24.43 -16.75
CA SER A 318 -6.66 -23.62 -15.55
C SER A 318 -6.34 -22.16 -15.90
N SER A 319 -5.44 -21.95 -16.85
CA SER A 319 -5.06 -20.65 -17.40
C SER A 319 -6.25 -19.93 -18.02
N ALA A 320 -7.07 -20.64 -18.80
CA ALA A 320 -8.29 -20.08 -19.37
C ALA A 320 -9.28 -19.61 -18.29
N VAL A 321 -9.47 -20.40 -17.22
CA VAL A 321 -10.31 -19.99 -16.08
C VAL A 321 -9.75 -18.74 -15.40
N MET A 322 -8.44 -18.66 -15.19
CA MET A 322 -7.79 -17.50 -14.57
C MET A 322 -7.92 -16.24 -15.44
N LYS A 323 -7.79 -16.37 -16.76
CA LYS A 323 -7.98 -15.27 -17.72
C LYS A 323 -9.44 -14.80 -17.75
N GLU A 324 -10.40 -15.71 -17.74
CA GLU A 324 -11.82 -15.36 -17.67
C GLU A 324 -12.17 -14.69 -16.33
N LEU A 325 -11.59 -15.15 -15.21
CA LEU A 325 -11.71 -14.49 -13.91
C LEU A 325 -11.11 -13.08 -13.93
N ALA A 326 -9.97 -12.88 -14.58
CA ALA A 326 -9.36 -11.56 -14.74
C ALA A 326 -10.27 -10.61 -15.54
N VAL A 327 -10.93 -11.12 -16.59
CA VAL A 327 -11.94 -10.36 -17.36
C VAL A 327 -13.16 -10.04 -16.51
N ALA A 328 -13.68 -11.00 -15.75
CA ALA A 328 -14.83 -10.81 -14.86
C ALA A 328 -14.55 -9.75 -13.77
N ILE A 329 -13.36 -9.80 -13.17
CA ILE A 329 -12.90 -8.77 -12.23
C ILE A 329 -12.77 -7.44 -12.96
N SER A 330 -12.03 -7.37 -14.06
CA SER A 330 -11.79 -6.13 -14.81
C SER A 330 -13.08 -5.42 -15.24
N THR A 331 -14.15 -6.17 -15.53
CA THR A 331 -15.45 -5.64 -15.94
C THR A 331 -16.44 -5.48 -14.78
N MET A 332 -16.09 -5.98 -13.59
CA MET A 332 -16.98 -6.10 -12.44
C MET A 332 -18.32 -6.78 -12.75
N LYS A 333 -18.31 -7.74 -13.68
CA LYS A 333 -19.51 -8.49 -14.10
C LYS A 333 -19.31 -9.97 -13.83
N LYS A 334 -20.38 -10.64 -13.42
CA LYS A 334 -20.40 -12.10 -13.30
C LYS A 334 -20.28 -12.69 -14.72
N SER A 335 -19.27 -13.53 -14.94
CA SER A 335 -19.18 -14.30 -16.18
C SER A 335 -20.10 -15.51 -16.10
N SER A 336 -20.85 -15.77 -17.18
CA SER A 336 -21.68 -16.96 -17.34
C SER A 336 -20.87 -18.22 -17.71
N LYS A 337 -19.59 -18.06 -18.07
CA LYS A 337 -18.74 -19.14 -18.58
C LYS A 337 -17.91 -19.82 -17.49
N ILE A 338 -17.58 -19.10 -16.41
CA ILE A 338 -16.66 -19.58 -15.36
C ILE A 338 -17.14 -20.91 -14.76
N ASP A 339 -18.42 -21.01 -14.41
CA ASP A 339 -18.97 -22.21 -13.78
C ASP A 339 -18.81 -23.45 -14.69
N VAL A 340 -19.06 -23.28 -15.99
CA VAL A 340 -18.88 -24.35 -17.00
C VAL A 340 -17.41 -24.71 -17.17
N MET A 341 -16.53 -23.71 -17.29
CA MET A 341 -15.09 -23.94 -17.46
C MET A 341 -14.46 -24.62 -16.24
N VAL A 342 -14.91 -24.28 -15.03
CA VAL A 342 -14.47 -24.93 -13.79
C VAL A 342 -14.92 -26.38 -13.75
N GLU A 343 -16.14 -26.70 -14.17
CA GLU A 343 -16.60 -28.09 -14.19
C GLU A 343 -15.86 -28.91 -15.26
N GLU A 344 -15.59 -28.34 -16.44
CA GLU A 344 -14.76 -28.98 -17.46
C GLU A 344 -13.34 -29.26 -16.94
N MET A 345 -12.71 -28.29 -16.27
CA MET A 345 -11.40 -28.47 -15.63
C MET A 345 -11.43 -29.58 -14.57
N ARG A 346 -12.48 -29.67 -13.75
CA ARG A 346 -12.66 -30.74 -12.76
C ARG A 346 -12.82 -32.11 -13.42
N MET A 347 -13.57 -32.20 -14.51
CA MET A 347 -13.73 -33.45 -15.27
C MET A 347 -12.39 -33.90 -15.87
N GLN A 348 -11.61 -32.97 -16.43
CA GLN A 348 -10.25 -33.28 -16.88
C GLN A 348 -9.39 -33.80 -15.73
N PHE A 349 -9.44 -33.15 -14.56
CA PHE A 349 -8.69 -33.62 -13.38
C PHE A 349 -9.14 -35.01 -12.90
N LYS A 350 -10.44 -35.32 -12.90
CA LYS A 350 -10.96 -36.65 -12.52
C LYS A 350 -10.44 -37.75 -13.46
N ASN A 351 -10.33 -37.46 -14.76
CA ASN A 351 -9.78 -38.40 -15.74
C ASN A 351 -8.29 -38.73 -15.51
N LEU A 352 -7.57 -37.97 -14.68
CA LEU A 352 -6.21 -38.33 -14.23
C LEU A 352 -6.20 -39.42 -13.15
N ARG A 353 -7.25 -39.45 -12.31
CA ARG A 353 -7.33 -40.32 -11.12
C ARG A 353 -7.95 -41.68 -11.41
N MET A 354 -8.54 -41.86 -12.58
CA MET A 354 -9.13 -43.12 -13.02
C MET A 354 -8.01 -43.93 -13.71
N PRO A 355 -7.62 -45.09 -13.15
CA PRO A 355 -6.55 -45.94 -13.71
C PRO A 355 -6.91 -46.53 -15.07
#